data_AF-A0A257LTB2-F1
#
_entry.id   AF-A0A257LTB2-F1
#
_cell.length_a   1.000
_cell.length_b   1.000
_cell.length_c   1.000
_cell.angle_alpha   90.00
_cell.angle_beta   90.00
_cell.angle_gamma   90.00
#
_symmetry.space_group_name_H-M   'P 1'
#
loop_
_entity.id
_entity.type
_entity.pdbx_description
1 polymer ?
#
loop_
_entity_poly.entity_id
_entity_poly.type
_entity_poly.pdbx_seq_one_letter_code
_entity_poly.pdbx_strand_id
1 'polypeptide(L)'
;MGGDKGSCKYIKSILKAKVIVFQSPAAFQPTDENKDNLRRFFDRIRWEPRGKWQPDEIRELCEELGVVDCVDPFKRQKTVGEITYYRLHGKGGYRYQYTDEELTTLKTWLKEGVNYMMGEKAI
;
A
#
# COMPACT_ATOMS: atom_id res chain seq x y z
N MET A 1 -28.33 10.94 -12.43
CA MET A 1 -27.50 10.26 -11.41
C MET A 1 -26.25 9.73 -12.09
N GLY A 2 -25.24 10.58 -12.27
CA GLY A 2 -23.94 10.17 -12.82
C GLY A 2 -23.04 9.74 -11.69
N GLY A 3 -22.92 8.43 -11.43
CA GLY A 3 -21.86 7.94 -10.57
C GLY A 3 -20.52 8.29 -11.20
N ASP A 4 -19.57 8.79 -10.41
CA ASP A 4 -18.21 9.07 -10.86
C ASP A 4 -17.56 7.77 -11.32
N LYS A 5 -17.62 7.54 -12.64
CA LYS A 5 -17.12 6.34 -13.32
C LYS A 5 -15.60 6.19 -13.20
N GLY A 6 -14.89 7.20 -12.69
CA GLY A 6 -13.45 7.18 -12.42
C GLY A 6 -13.07 6.79 -10.98
N SER A 7 -14.03 6.77 -10.05
CA SER A 7 -13.73 6.49 -8.64
C SER A 7 -13.31 5.03 -8.41
N CYS A 8 -12.36 4.80 -7.49
CA CYS A 8 -11.96 3.44 -7.10
C CYS A 8 -13.14 2.61 -6.59
N LYS A 9 -14.17 3.23 -5.99
CA LYS A 9 -15.41 2.56 -5.58
C LYS A 9 -16.19 2.00 -6.76
N TYR A 10 -16.38 2.78 -7.80
CA TYR A 10 -17.06 2.34 -9.01
C TYR A 10 -16.32 1.15 -9.63
N ILE A 11 -15.00 1.27 -9.81
CA ILE A 11 -14.15 0.19 -10.33
C ILE A 11 -14.24 -1.07 -9.45
N LYS A 12 -14.16 -0.94 -8.12
CA LYS A 12 -14.29 -2.07 -7.18
C LYS A 12 -15.62 -2.80 -7.35
N SER A 13 -16.70 -2.06 -7.49
CA SER A 13 -18.05 -2.62 -7.60
C SER A 13 -18.24 -3.40 -8.90
N ILE A 14 -17.76 -2.86 -10.03
CA ILE A 14 -17.85 -3.49 -11.34
C ILE A 14 -16.98 -4.76 -11.39
N LEU A 15 -15.74 -4.67 -10.90
CA LEU A 15 -14.81 -5.79 -10.91
C LEU A 15 -15.09 -6.83 -9.81
N LYS A 16 -16.02 -6.56 -8.89
CA LYS A 16 -16.27 -7.35 -7.67
C LYS A 16 -14.97 -7.62 -6.89
N ALA A 17 -14.04 -6.65 -6.91
CA ALA A 17 -12.73 -6.80 -6.31
C ALA A 17 -12.83 -6.76 -4.78
N LYS A 18 -12.18 -7.71 -4.10
CA LYS A 18 -12.12 -7.72 -2.61
C LYS A 18 -11.24 -6.59 -2.07
N VAL A 19 -10.13 -6.32 -2.75
CA VAL A 19 -9.13 -5.31 -2.36
C VAL A 19 -8.70 -4.52 -3.60
N ILE A 20 -8.54 -3.21 -3.45
CA ILE A 20 -7.84 -2.34 -4.40
C ILE A 20 -6.65 -1.73 -3.66
N VAL A 21 -5.47 -1.83 -4.27
CA VAL A 21 -4.26 -1.16 -3.82
C VAL A 21 -3.94 -0.07 -4.82
N PHE A 22 -3.77 1.17 -4.34
CA PHE A 22 -3.21 2.26 -5.11
C PHE A 22 -1.73 2.38 -4.78
N GLN A 23 -0.86 2.14 -5.76
CA GLN A 23 0.56 2.46 -5.65
C GLN A 23 0.78 3.83 -6.29
N SER A 24 1.27 4.81 -5.52
CA SER A 24 1.65 6.09 -6.13
C SER A 24 2.96 5.93 -6.93
N PRO A 25 3.17 6.65 -8.04
CA PRO A 25 4.45 6.65 -8.73
C PRO A 25 5.51 7.41 -7.92
N ALA A 26 6.80 7.15 -8.18
CA ALA A 26 7.89 7.82 -7.47
C ALA A 26 7.88 9.36 -7.64
N ALA A 27 7.28 9.89 -8.71
CA ALA A 27 7.13 11.32 -8.94
C ALA A 27 6.03 11.98 -8.07
N PHE A 28 5.16 11.19 -7.44
CA PHE A 28 4.10 11.69 -6.56
C PHE A 28 4.70 12.02 -5.18
N GLN A 29 5.28 13.22 -5.08
CA GLN A 29 5.98 13.73 -3.89
C GLN A 29 5.01 14.29 -2.83
N PRO A 30 5.44 14.45 -1.56
CA PRO A 30 4.62 15.00 -0.46
C PRO A 30 4.38 16.52 -0.58
N THR A 31 3.77 16.97 -1.66
CA THR A 31 3.31 18.36 -1.82
C THR A 31 1.90 18.51 -1.28
N ASP A 32 1.52 19.74 -0.89
CA ASP A 32 0.16 20.02 -0.40
C ASP A 32 -0.90 19.66 -1.45
N GLU A 33 -0.62 19.96 -2.73
CA GLU A 33 -1.47 19.56 -3.85
C GLU A 33 -1.68 18.04 -3.90
N ASN A 34 -0.61 17.25 -3.74
CA ASN A 34 -0.72 15.79 -3.76
C ASN A 34 -1.44 15.25 -2.53
N LYS A 35 -1.27 15.86 -1.36
CA LYS A 35 -2.04 15.52 -0.14
C LYS A 35 -3.53 15.79 -0.34
N ASP A 36 -3.89 16.92 -0.95
CA ASP A 36 -5.28 17.23 -1.28
C ASP A 36 -5.84 16.29 -2.35
N ASN A 37 -5.03 15.90 -3.33
CA ASN A 37 -5.40 14.88 -4.30
C ASN A 37 -5.68 13.52 -3.61
N LEU A 38 -4.88 13.12 -2.62
CA LEU A 38 -5.15 11.92 -1.81
C LEU A 38 -6.49 12.06 -1.07
N ARG A 39 -6.75 13.20 -0.41
CA ARG A 39 -8.02 13.44 0.31
C ARG A 39 -9.25 13.34 -0.60
N ARG A 40 -9.14 13.83 -1.83
CA ARG A 40 -10.23 13.78 -2.81
C ARG A 40 -10.42 12.40 -3.42
N PHE A 41 -9.34 11.63 -3.58
CA PHE A 41 -9.36 10.36 -4.30
C PHE A 41 -9.67 9.15 -3.41
N PHE A 42 -9.27 9.17 -2.14
CA PHE A 42 -9.28 7.99 -1.29
C PHE A 42 -10.53 7.93 -0.42
N ASP A 43 -11.34 6.90 -0.65
CA ASP A 43 -12.39 6.47 0.27
C ASP A 43 -12.25 4.95 0.45
N ARG A 44 -11.49 4.57 1.49
CA ARG A 44 -11.29 3.18 1.99
C ARG A 44 -10.58 2.22 1.01
N ILE A 45 -9.50 2.67 0.37
CA ILE A 45 -8.56 1.82 -0.40
C ILE A 45 -7.25 1.62 0.36
N ARG A 46 -6.37 0.72 -0.10
CA ARG A 46 -5.04 0.57 0.47
C ARG A 46 -4.03 1.39 -0.33
N TRP A 47 -3.08 2.06 0.33
CA TRP A 47 -2.13 2.96 -0.34
C TRP A 47 -0.70 2.45 -0.15
N GLU A 48 0.03 2.28 -1.26
CA GLU A 48 1.47 2.08 -1.24
C GLU A 48 2.18 3.37 -1.69
N PRO A 49 2.68 4.20 -0.75
CA PRO A 49 3.41 5.41 -1.10
C PRO A 49 4.74 5.05 -1.77
N ARG A 50 4.96 5.62 -2.96
CA ARG A 50 6.29 5.82 -3.56
C ARG A 50 6.55 7.32 -3.67
N GLY A 51 7.82 7.69 -3.59
CA GLY A 51 8.26 9.09 -3.46
C GLY A 51 8.94 9.32 -2.12
N LYS A 52 9.30 10.57 -1.81
CA LYS A 52 10.06 10.93 -0.59
C LYS A 52 9.14 11.25 0.61
N TRP A 53 8.06 10.49 0.76
CA TRP A 53 7.11 10.63 1.87
C TRP A 53 7.78 10.27 3.20
N GLN A 54 7.64 11.14 4.21
CA GLN A 54 8.14 10.83 5.54
C GLN A 54 7.19 9.87 6.28
N PRO A 55 7.72 9.02 7.20
CA PRO A 55 6.91 8.10 7.99
C PRO A 55 5.72 8.74 8.70
N ASP A 56 5.90 9.95 9.23
CA ASP A 56 4.85 10.66 9.97
C ASP A 56 3.76 11.18 9.04
N GLU A 57 4.11 11.69 7.85
CA GLU A 57 3.12 12.11 6.85
C GLU A 57 2.28 10.93 6.35
N ILE A 58 2.90 9.77 6.15
CA ILE A 58 2.18 8.55 5.75
C ILE A 58 1.21 8.14 6.86
N ARG A 59 1.66 8.14 8.13
CA ARG A 59 0.82 7.82 9.28
C ARG A 59 -0.39 8.75 9.34
N GLU A 60 -0.17 10.05 9.33
CA GLU A 60 -1.23 11.06 9.42
C GLU A 60 -2.28 10.88 8.31
N LEU A 61 -1.85 10.75 7.06
CA LEU A 61 -2.76 10.55 5.93
C LEU A 61 -3.49 9.20 6.00
N CYS A 62 -2.81 8.15 6.44
CA CYS A 62 -3.43 6.83 6.60
C CYS A 62 -4.52 6.84 7.68
N GLU A 63 -4.29 7.51 8.81
CA GLU A 63 -5.27 7.69 9.87
C GLU A 63 -6.41 8.61 9.44
N GLU A 64 -6.10 9.76 8.84
CA GLU A 64 -7.06 10.75 8.34
C GLU A 64 -8.05 10.12 7.34
N LEU A 65 -7.53 9.33 6.39
CA LEU A 65 -8.31 8.78 5.28
C LEU A 65 -8.85 7.37 5.56
N GLY A 66 -8.48 6.77 6.68
CA GLY A 66 -8.82 5.38 7.01
C GLY A 66 -8.29 4.37 5.98
N VAL A 67 -7.09 4.63 5.44
CA VAL A 67 -6.44 3.80 4.40
C VAL A 67 -5.32 2.96 4.99
N VAL A 68 -5.17 1.72 4.53
CA VAL A 68 -4.11 0.82 5.02
C VAL A 68 -2.77 1.18 4.35
N ASP A 69 -1.73 1.37 5.17
CA ASP A 69 -0.33 1.51 4.73
C ASP A 69 0.15 0.18 4.11
N CYS A 70 0.11 0.10 2.77
CA CYS A 70 0.75 -0.96 2.00
C CYS A 70 2.23 -0.64 1.85
N VAL A 71 3.09 -1.62 2.10
CA VAL A 71 4.53 -1.38 2.08
C VAL A 71 5.30 -2.58 1.57
N ASP A 72 6.42 -2.32 0.89
CA ASP A 72 7.47 -3.31 0.73
C ASP A 72 8.32 -3.33 2.02
N PRO A 73 8.21 -4.38 2.85
CA PRO A 73 8.89 -4.44 4.13
C PRO A 73 10.41 -4.40 4.01
N PHE A 74 10.96 -4.72 2.83
CA PHE A 74 12.39 -4.63 2.56
C PHE A 74 12.85 -3.23 2.15
N LYS A 75 11.92 -2.29 1.95
CA LYS A 75 12.21 -0.87 1.65
C LYS A 75 11.88 0.05 2.82
N ARG A 76 10.81 -0.23 3.56
CA ARG A 76 10.35 0.58 4.69
C ARG A 76 9.51 -0.27 5.64
N GLN A 77 9.55 0.04 6.94
CA GLN A 77 8.59 -0.52 7.90
C GLN A 77 7.22 0.16 7.82
N LYS A 78 6.17 -0.61 8.10
CA LYS A 78 4.81 -0.10 8.23
C LYS A 78 4.73 0.97 9.32
N THR A 79 4.03 2.06 9.03
CA THR A 79 3.95 3.25 9.89
C THR A 79 2.76 3.23 10.84
N VAL A 80 1.65 2.60 10.42
CA VAL A 80 0.37 2.67 11.15
C VAL A 80 -0.59 1.53 10.86
N GLY A 81 -1.50 1.29 11.82
CA GLY A 81 -2.65 0.40 11.69
C GLY A 81 -2.39 -1.03 12.17
N GLU A 82 -3.47 -1.78 12.38
CA GLU A 82 -3.42 -3.19 12.79
C GLU A 82 -3.23 -4.13 11.60
N ILE A 83 -3.88 -3.83 10.46
CA ILE A 83 -3.80 -4.65 9.26
C ILE A 83 -2.45 -4.44 8.57
N THR A 84 -1.66 -5.49 8.40
CA THR A 84 -0.42 -5.45 7.63
C THR A 84 -0.68 -5.87 6.20
N TYR A 85 -0.21 -5.09 5.22
CA TYR A 85 -0.28 -5.47 3.82
C TYR A 85 1.09 -5.30 3.17
N TYR A 86 1.84 -6.39 3.12
CA TYR A 86 3.17 -6.41 2.52
C TYR A 86 3.10 -6.70 1.02
N ARG A 87 3.78 -5.87 0.24
CA ARG A 87 3.96 -6.05 -1.21
C ARG A 87 5.41 -6.39 -1.49
N LEU A 88 5.65 -7.64 -1.87
CA LEU A 88 6.99 -8.16 -2.10
C LEU A 88 7.37 -7.96 -3.57
N HIS A 89 8.30 -7.04 -3.83
CA HIS A 89 8.74 -6.69 -5.18
C HIS A 89 10.00 -7.45 -5.64
N GLY A 90 10.66 -8.17 -4.72
CA GLY A 90 11.98 -8.76 -4.94
C GLY A 90 13.12 -7.77 -4.70
N LYS A 91 14.32 -8.28 -4.39
CA LYS A 91 15.54 -7.49 -4.20
C LYS A 91 16.38 -7.53 -5.49
N GLY A 92 16.42 -6.42 -6.23
CA GLY A 92 17.38 -6.24 -7.32
C GLY A 92 16.99 -6.78 -8.71
N GLY A 93 15.75 -7.22 -8.96
CA GLY A 93 15.33 -7.47 -10.35
C GLY A 93 14.13 -8.40 -10.55
N TYR A 94 13.80 -8.62 -11.82
CA TYR A 94 12.55 -9.23 -12.28
C TYR A 94 12.36 -10.72 -11.89
N ARG A 95 13.33 -11.40 -11.28
CA ARG A 95 13.28 -12.85 -10.94
C ARG A 95 13.81 -13.18 -9.54
N TYR A 96 13.72 -12.26 -8.60
CA TYR A 96 14.21 -12.52 -7.26
C TYR A 96 13.34 -13.58 -6.55
N GLN A 97 13.99 -14.59 -5.97
CA GLN A 97 13.37 -15.57 -5.09
C GLN A 97 13.86 -15.32 -3.67
N TYR A 98 12.92 -15.18 -2.73
CA TYR A 98 13.28 -15.01 -1.33
C TYR A 98 13.78 -16.32 -0.74
N THR A 99 14.85 -16.26 0.04
CA THR A 99 15.35 -17.44 0.75
C THR A 99 14.48 -17.75 1.98
N ASP A 100 14.55 -18.97 2.49
CA ASP A 100 13.88 -19.36 3.74
C ASP A 100 14.31 -18.48 4.93
N GLU A 101 15.56 -18.03 4.94
CA GLU A 101 16.08 -17.10 5.96
C GLU A 101 15.40 -15.72 5.85
N GLU A 102 15.21 -15.21 4.64
CA GLU A 102 14.51 -13.94 4.41
C GLU A 102 13.03 -14.03 4.76
N LEU A 103 12.39 -15.16 4.45
CA LEU A 103 11.00 -15.42 4.83
C LEU A 103 10.84 -15.58 6.35
N THR A 104 11.81 -16.22 7.01
CA THR A 104 11.86 -16.33 8.47
C THR A 104 12.05 -14.95 9.10
N THR A 105 12.94 -14.13 8.55
CA THR A 105 13.12 -12.75 8.98
C THR A 105 11.83 -11.95 8.81
N LEU A 106 11.19 -12.05 7.65
CA LEU A 106 9.92 -11.39 7.35
C LEU A 106 8.81 -11.77 8.35
N LYS A 107 8.76 -13.04 8.75
CA LYS A 107 7.82 -13.54 9.76
C LYS A 107 7.98 -12.81 11.10
N THR A 108 9.21 -12.45 11.48
CA THR A 108 9.46 -11.70 12.73
C THR A 108 8.98 -10.24 12.68
N TRP A 109 8.75 -9.69 11.48
CA TRP A 109 8.22 -8.33 11.29
C TRP A 109 6.69 -8.29 11.21
N LEU A 110 6.02 -9.44 11.16
CA LEU A 110 4.57 -9.50 11.20
C LEU A 110 4.10 -9.19 12.63
N LYS A 111 3.15 -8.26 12.75
CA LYS A 111 2.48 -7.98 14.01
C LYS A 111 1.29 -8.94 14.19
N GLU A 112 0.85 -9.10 15.43
CA GLU A 112 -0.42 -9.76 15.73
C GLU A 112 -1.57 -9.07 14.98
N GLY A 113 -2.52 -9.86 14.49
CA GLY A 113 -3.65 -9.39 13.67
C GLY A 113 -3.63 -9.92 12.23
N VAL A 114 -4.32 -9.20 11.34
CA VAL A 114 -4.53 -9.65 9.96
C VAL A 114 -3.36 -9.23 9.06
N ASN A 115 -2.66 -10.23 8.54
CA ASN A 115 -1.50 -10.04 7.66
C ASN A 115 -1.84 -10.50 6.23
N TYR A 116 -1.74 -9.60 5.26
CA TYR A 116 -1.86 -9.89 3.83
C TYR A 116 -0.49 -9.75 3.17
N MET A 117 -0.13 -10.71 2.32
CA MET A 117 1.06 -10.62 1.48
C MET A 117 0.67 -10.76 0.01
N MET A 118 1.20 -9.87 -0.83
CA MET A 118 1.09 -9.96 -2.28
C MET A 118 2.50 -9.94 -2.87
N GLY A 119 2.89 -11.05 -3.52
CA GLY A 119 4.02 -11.04 -4.42
C GLY A 119 3.60 -10.48 -5.77
N GLU A 120 4.42 -9.64 -6.39
CA GLU A 120 4.17 -9.22 -7.78
C GLU A 120 4.48 -10.33 -8.80
N LYS A 121 4.97 -11.48 -8.32
CA LYS A 121 5.34 -12.67 -9.13
C LYS A 121 5.04 -13.94 -8.35
N ALA A 122 4.76 -15.01 -9.09
CA ALA A 122 4.57 -16.34 -8.52
C ALA A 122 5.80 -16.71 -7.67
N ILE A 123 5.54 -16.96 -6.39
CA ILE A 123 6.49 -17.56 -5.44
C ILE A 123 6.70 -19.01 -5.87
#